data_AF-A0A0M1IUJ2-F1
#
_entry.id   AF-A0A0M1IUJ2-F1
#
_cell.length_a   1.000
_cell.length_b   1.000
_cell.length_c   1.000
_cell.angle_alpha   90.00
_cell.angle_beta   90.00
_cell.angle_gamma   90.00
#
_symmetry.space_group_name_H-M   'P 1'
#
loop_
_entity.id
_entity.type
_entity.pdbx_description
1 polymer ?
#
loop_
_entity_poly.entity_id
_entity_poly.type
_entity_poly.pdbx_seq_one_letter_code
_entity_poly.pdbx_strand_id
1 'polypeptide(L)' 'MDKAFKTMLESINAQLNILNRNGYAIYDADNPEYFISCIKYDSNSDEVIFETMEDERKLE' A
#
# COMPACT_ATOMS: atom_id res chain seq x y z
N MET A 1 -9.56 17.29 -4.81
CA MET A 1 -9.46 15.91 -5.33
C MET A 1 -10.81 15.50 -5.88
N ASP A 2 -10.89 15.03 -7.12
CA ASP A 2 -12.16 14.60 -7.74
C ASP A 2 -12.71 13.32 -7.07
N LYS A 3 -14.04 13.16 -7.09
CA LYS A 3 -14.72 12.03 -6.45
C LYS A 3 -14.34 10.69 -7.08
N ALA A 4 -14.17 10.62 -8.40
CA ALA A 4 -13.78 9.38 -9.07
C ALA A 4 -12.35 8.98 -8.67
N PHE A 5 -11.43 9.94 -8.59
CA PHE A 5 -10.06 9.69 -8.16
C PHE A 5 -10.00 9.24 -6.68
N LYS A 6 -10.76 9.89 -5.79
CA LYS A 6 -10.88 9.44 -4.39
C LYS A 6 -11.40 8.00 -4.29
N THR A 7 -12.46 7.67 -5.04
CA THR A 7 -13.02 6.30 -5.07
C THR A 7 -12.02 5.28 -5.60
N MET A 8 -11.18 5.65 -6.58
CA MET A 8 -10.11 4.79 -7.08
C MET A 8 -9.09 4.47 -5.97
N LEU A 9 -8.60 5.49 -5.24
CA LEU A 9 -7.66 5.29 -4.13
C LEU A 9 -8.26 4.39 -3.04
N GLU A 10 -9.52 4.63 -2.66
CA GLU A 10 -10.23 3.80 -1.68
C GLU A 10 -10.38 2.34 -2.15
N SER A 11 -10.65 2.11 -3.44
CA SER A 11 -10.76 0.77 -4.02
C SER A 11 -9.44 0.00 -4.01
N ILE A 12 -8.32 0.66 -4.36
CA ILE A 12 -7.00 0.04 -4.34
C ILE A 12 -6.60 -0.30 -2.89
N ASN A 13 -6.83 0.61 -1.95
CA ASN A 13 -6.56 0.36 -0.53
C ASN A 13 -7.39 -0.80 0.03
N ALA A 14 -8.65 -0.96 -0.41
CA ALA A 14 -9.46 -2.12 -0.03
C ALA A 14 -8.86 -3.45 -0.54
N GLN A 15 -8.34 -3.46 -1.78
CA GLN A 15 -7.67 -4.64 -2.34
C GLN A 15 -6.37 -4.97 -1.59
N LEU A 16 -5.53 -3.97 -1.32
CA LEU A 16 -4.30 -4.12 -0.53
C LEU A 16 -4.59 -4.71 0.86
N ASN A 17 -5.62 -4.19 1.55
CA ASN A 17 -6.02 -4.72 2.85
C ASN A 17 -6.44 -6.21 2.78
N ILE A 18 -7.19 -6.61 1.75
CA ILE A 18 -7.57 -8.02 1.56
C ILE A 18 -6.34 -8.90 1.32
N LEU A 19 -5.41 -8.45 0.46
CA LEU A 19 -4.17 -9.17 0.17
C LEU A 19 -3.31 -9.35 1.43
N ASN A 20 -3.05 -8.26 2.15
CA ASN A 20 -2.22 -8.25 3.36
C ASN A 20 -2.79 -9.18 4.44
N ARG A 21 -4.11 -9.13 4.67
CA ARG A 21 -4.80 -9.99 5.66
C ARG A 21 -4.80 -11.47 5.30
N ASN A 22 -4.74 -11.81 4.01
CA ASN A 22 -4.77 -13.19 3.54
C ASN A 22 -3.37 -13.78 3.28
N GLY A 23 -2.29 -13.08 3.65
CA GLY A 23 -0.92 -13.55 3.47
C GLY A 23 -0.38 -13.41 2.05
N TYR A 24 -1.02 -12.60 1.21
CA TYR A 24 -0.60 -12.31 -0.16
C TYR A 24 -0.06 -10.87 -0.29
N ALA A 25 0.66 -10.41 0.74
CA ALA A 25 1.21 -9.07 0.76
C ALA A 25 2.19 -8.83 -0.40
N ILE A 26 2.20 -7.61 -0.95
CA ILE A 26 3.12 -7.21 -2.01
C ILE A 26 4.37 -6.63 -1.35
N TYR A 27 5.47 -7.37 -1.40
CA TYR A 27 6.73 -7.00 -0.76
C TYR A 27 7.59 -6.10 -1.64
N ASP A 28 8.35 -5.23 -0.99
CA ASP A 28 9.43 -4.48 -1.61
C ASP A 28 10.58 -5.44 -1.96
N ALA A 29 11.05 -5.41 -3.21
CA ALA A 29 12.13 -6.28 -3.67
C ALA A 29 13.50 -5.85 -3.10
N ASP A 30 13.68 -4.56 -2.84
CA ASP A 30 14.91 -4.00 -2.30
C ASP A 30 14.91 -4.04 -0.76
N ASN A 31 13.72 -4.09 -0.13
CA ASN A 31 13.54 -4.24 1.32
C ASN A 31 12.56 -5.40 1.63
N PRO A 32 13.01 -6.67 1.54
CA PRO A 32 12.13 -7.85 1.62
C PRO A 32 11.34 -8.00 2.93
N GLU A 33 11.74 -7.29 3.97
CA GLU A 33 11.09 -7.21 5.28
C GLU A 33 9.84 -6.30 5.25
N TYR A 34 9.66 -5.50 4.20
CA TYR A 34 8.59 -4.51 4.10
C TYR A 34 7.59 -4.85 3.00
N PHE A 35 6.31 -4.56 3.24
CA PHE A 35 5.23 -4.72 2.27
C PHE A 35 4.38 -3.46 2.17
N ILE A 36 3.70 -3.28 1.03
CA ILE A 36 2.81 -2.14 0.79
C ILE A 36 1.60 -2.21 1.74
N SER A 37 1.44 -1.21 2.60
CA SER A 37 0.32 -1.11 3.54
C SER A 37 -0.86 -0.35 2.94
N CYS A 38 -0.59 0.72 2.20
CA CYS A 38 -1.59 1.54 1.52
C CYS A 38 -0.97 2.40 0.41
N ILE A 39 -1.83 3.05 -0.36
CA ILE A 39 -1.49 4.14 -1.27
C ILE A 39 -2.21 5.43 -0.89
N LYS A 40 -1.57 6.56 -1.17
CA LYS A 40 -2.14 7.90 -0.97
C LYS A 40 -1.70 8.84 -2.09
N TYR A 41 -2.46 9.91 -2.27
CA TYR A 41 -2.08 10.99 -3.18
C TYR A 41 -1.27 12.03 -2.42
N ASP A 42 -0.07 12.35 -2.91
CA ASP A 42 0.74 13.47 -2.43
C ASP A 42 0.49 14.71 -3.30
N SER A 43 -0.10 15.74 -2.70
CA SER A 43 -0.38 16.99 -3.39
C SER A 43 0.86 17.83 -3.67
N ASN A 44 1.99 17.53 -3.04
CA ASN A 44 3.23 18.29 -3.25
C ASN A 44 3.93 17.87 -4.54
N SER A 45 3.98 16.57 -4.82
CA SER A 45 4.59 16.03 -6.04
C SER A 45 3.59 15.73 -7.16
N ASP A 46 2.28 15.80 -6.88
CA ASP A 46 1.19 15.40 -7.78
C ASP A 46 1.27 13.91 -8.19
N GLU A 47 1.60 13.06 -7.21
CA GLU A 47 1.84 11.63 -7.43
C GLU A 47 1.00 10.75 -6.51
N VAL A 48 0.78 9.51 -6.91
CA VAL A 48 0.31 8.45 -6.01
C VAL A 48 1.53 7.73 -5.47
N ILE A 49 1.70 7.78 -4.16
CA ILE A 49 2.78 7.12 -3.44
C ILE A 49 2.24 5.98 -2.59
N PHE A 50 3.08 4.98 -2.35
CA PHE A 50 2.78 3.88 -1.43
C PHE A 50 3.46 4.12 -0.08
N GLU A 51 2.87 3.59 0.97
CA GLU A 51 3.51 3.42 2.26
C GLU A 51 3.79 1.94 2.51
N THR A 52 4.88 1.64 3.20
CA THR A 52 5.22 0.29 3.60
C THR A 52 5.02 0.09 5.11
N MET A 53 4.83 -1.16 5.51
CA MET A 53 4.93 -1.62 6.89
C MET A 53 5.91 -2.79 6.95
N GLU A 54 6.61 -2.92 8.07
CA GLU A 54 7.51 -4.03 8.34
C GLU A 54 6.71 -5.30 8.66
N ASP A 55 7.17 -6.44 8.15
CA ASP A 55 6.62 -7.75 8.42
C ASP A 55 7.40 -8.40 9.55
N GLU A 56 6.93 -8.20 10.78
CA GLU A 56 7.56 -8.74 12.00
C GLU A 56 7.78 -10.26 11.95
N ARG A 57 6.99 -10.99 11.14
CA ARG A 57 7.13 -12.45 10.96
C ARG A 57 8.39 -12.87 10.21
N LYS A 58 9.07 -11.93 9.54
CA LYS A 58 10.31 -12.19 8.79
C LYS A 58 11.58 -11.83 9.58
N LEU A 59 11.42 -11.24 10.77
CA LEU A 59 12.53 -10.85 11.64
C LEU A 59 12.96 -11.99 12.61
N GLU A 60 12.28 -13.13 12.55
CA GLU A 60 12.57 -14.36 13.31
C GLU A 60 13.28 -15.41 12.46
#